data_AF-A0A433PFB8-F1
#
_entry.id   AF-A0A433PFB8-F1
#
_cell.length_a   1.000
_cell.length_b   1.000
_cell.length_c   1.000
_cell.angle_alpha   90.00
_cell.angle_beta   90.00
_cell.angle_gamma   90.00
#
_symmetry.space_group_name_H-M   'P 1'
#
loop_
_entity.id
_entity.type
_entity.pdbx_description
1 polymer ?
#
loop_
_entity_poly.entity_id
_entity_poly.type
_entity_poly.pdbx_seq_one_letter_code
_entity_poly.pdbx_strand_id
1 'polypeptide(L)'
;MLLQLLPGKRLKNILDYFEAPDPMTVLELVAKHTKQELKDATIIVVVDGMQNLISYSSDGLDANSLFYKTLLAIGALTHEGAFLLSCCTAMVTHPVDQSLKSSSRKRVYLPVALLKPPTLNQSGFIQSAFQMDEIIMKILVGDCGGHGRALEILWNLTKDLNITKCDIGGLMRMLWINLAEIYALPNETDALAIV
;
A
#
# COMPACT_ATOMS: atom_id res chain seq x y z
N MET A 1 -10.45 7.95 -9.89
CA MET A 1 -10.69 7.75 -11.33
C MET A 1 -12.16 7.86 -11.76
N LEU A 2 -13.12 7.09 -11.23
CA LEU A 2 -14.51 7.12 -11.74
C LEU A 2 -15.18 8.50 -11.66
N LEU A 3 -14.97 9.25 -10.56
CA LEU A 3 -15.45 10.62 -10.40
C LEU A 3 -14.75 11.64 -11.30
N GLN A 4 -13.52 11.35 -11.74
CA GLN A 4 -12.80 12.18 -12.72
C GLN A 4 -13.34 11.95 -14.13
N LEU A 5 -13.86 10.75 -14.42
CA LEU A 5 -14.48 10.40 -15.70
C LEU A 5 -15.96 10.82 -15.78
N LEU A 6 -16.61 11.09 -14.64
CA LEU A 6 -18.03 11.47 -14.55
C LEU A 6 -18.22 12.78 -13.77
N PRO A 7 -17.68 13.91 -14.26
CA PRO A 7 -17.82 15.19 -13.59
C PRO A 7 -19.30 15.59 -13.45
N GLY A 8 -19.71 16.01 -12.26
CA GLY A 8 -21.08 16.43 -11.95
C GLY A 8 -22.03 15.32 -11.48
N LYS A 9 -21.63 14.05 -11.53
CA LYS A 9 -22.40 12.96 -10.91
C LYS A 9 -21.95 12.72 -9.47
N ARG A 10 -22.92 12.61 -8.55
CA ARG A 10 -22.65 12.19 -7.16
C ARG A 10 -22.32 10.70 -7.14
N LEU A 11 -21.28 10.32 -6.41
CA LEU A 11 -20.84 8.91 -6.28
C LEU A 11 -21.98 7.97 -5.88
N LYS A 12 -22.86 8.43 -4.97
CA LYS A 12 -24.05 7.70 -4.54
C LYS A 12 -24.98 7.34 -5.71
N ASN A 13 -25.26 8.29 -6.59
CA ASN A 13 -26.08 8.05 -7.78
C ASN A 13 -25.40 7.14 -8.82
N ILE A 14 -24.08 6.97 -8.74
CA ILE A 14 -23.39 6.00 -9.60
C ILE A 14 -23.57 4.61 -8.98
N LEU A 15 -23.30 4.47 -7.69
CA LEU A 15 -23.43 3.20 -6.97
C LEU A 15 -24.86 2.63 -7.00
N ASP A 16 -25.89 3.50 -6.95
CA ASP A 16 -27.30 3.07 -6.89
C ASP A 16 -27.84 2.54 -8.23
N TYR A 17 -27.21 2.88 -9.37
CA TYR A 17 -27.71 2.54 -10.72
C TYR A 17 -26.67 1.86 -11.62
N PHE A 18 -25.41 1.78 -11.18
CA PHE A 18 -24.35 1.14 -11.94
C PHE A 18 -24.39 -0.36 -11.70
N GLU A 19 -24.90 -1.09 -12.69
CA GLU A 19 -24.69 -2.51 -12.77
C GLU A 19 -23.26 -2.74 -13.26
N ALA A 20 -22.39 -3.19 -12.34
CA ALA A 20 -20.98 -3.39 -12.66
C ALA A 20 -20.86 -4.51 -13.71
N PRO A 21 -20.16 -4.27 -14.84
CA PRO A 21 -19.90 -5.32 -15.80
C PRO A 21 -19.04 -6.40 -15.16
N ASP A 22 -19.24 -7.64 -15.59
CA ASP A 22 -18.36 -8.73 -15.22
C ASP A 22 -16.90 -8.38 -15.57
N PRO A 23 -15.92 -8.62 -14.66
CA PRO A 23 -14.53 -8.27 -14.89
C PRO A 23 -13.96 -8.79 -16.22
N MET A 24 -14.34 -10.00 -16.65
CA MET A 24 -13.86 -10.54 -17.93
C MET A 24 -14.40 -9.78 -19.12
N THR A 25 -15.64 -9.32 -19.05
CA THR A 25 -16.21 -8.44 -20.08
C THR A 25 -15.38 -7.18 -20.24
N VAL A 26 -14.90 -6.60 -19.13
CA VAL A 26 -14.00 -5.43 -19.17
C VAL A 26 -12.66 -5.79 -19.80
N LEU A 27 -12.07 -6.92 -19.43
CA LEU A 27 -10.78 -7.35 -19.98
C LEU A 27 -10.85 -7.64 -21.48
N GLU A 28 -11.93 -8.26 -21.95
CA GLU A 28 -12.19 -8.48 -23.38
C GLU A 28 -12.28 -7.16 -24.15
N LEU A 29 -12.95 -6.15 -23.59
CA LEU A 29 -13.05 -4.83 -24.21
C LEU A 29 -11.67 -4.17 -24.33
N VAL A 30 -10.83 -4.28 -23.30
CA VAL A 30 -9.45 -3.77 -23.32
C VAL A 30 -8.58 -4.51 -24.34
N ALA A 31 -8.69 -5.84 -24.42
CA ALA A 31 -7.98 -6.64 -25.42
C ALA A 31 -8.42 -6.26 -26.85
N LYS A 32 -9.73 -6.14 -27.10
CA LYS A 32 -10.27 -5.68 -28.39
C LYS A 32 -9.78 -4.28 -28.75
N HIS A 33 -9.73 -3.36 -27.79
CA HIS A 33 -9.21 -2.00 -28.01
C HIS A 33 -7.73 -2.00 -28.41
N THR A 34 -6.94 -2.91 -27.83
CA THR A 34 -5.51 -3.10 -28.16
C THR A 34 -5.29 -3.99 -29.39
N LYS A 35 -6.36 -4.41 -30.07
CA LYS A 35 -6.36 -5.29 -31.24
C LYS A 35 -5.70 -6.65 -30.96
N GLN A 36 -5.90 -7.17 -29.75
CA GLN A 36 -5.42 -8.48 -29.31
C GLN A 36 -6.59 -9.38 -28.94
N GLU A 37 -6.41 -10.68 -29.09
CA GLU A 37 -7.29 -11.65 -28.44
C GLU A 37 -6.93 -11.72 -26.95
N LEU A 38 -7.94 -11.95 -26.10
CA LEU A 38 -7.75 -11.97 -24.64
C LEU A 38 -6.69 -13.00 -24.21
N LYS A 39 -6.65 -14.18 -24.86
CA LYS A 39 -5.69 -15.24 -24.58
C LYS A 39 -4.23 -14.84 -24.85
N ASP A 40 -4.02 -13.88 -25.75
CA ASP A 40 -2.71 -13.39 -26.18
C ASP A 40 -2.32 -12.09 -25.44
N ALA A 41 -3.24 -11.53 -24.65
CA ALA A 41 -3.01 -10.33 -23.87
C ALA A 41 -2.28 -10.67 -22.56
N THR A 42 -1.28 -9.84 -22.22
CA THR A 42 -0.70 -9.79 -20.87
C THR A 42 -1.38 -8.67 -20.11
N ILE A 43 -2.06 -9.02 -19.01
CA ILE A 43 -2.89 -8.09 -18.27
C ILE A 43 -2.38 -7.99 -16.84
N ILE A 44 -2.14 -6.77 -16.37
CA ILE A 44 -1.80 -6.48 -14.98
C ILE A 44 -2.95 -5.70 -14.37
N VAL A 45 -3.65 -6.29 -13.42
CA VAL A 45 -4.74 -5.63 -12.68
C VAL A 45 -4.19 -5.15 -11.36
N VAL A 46 -4.17 -3.83 -11.16
CA VAL A 46 -3.74 -3.22 -9.90
C VAL A 46 -4.95 -2.73 -9.13
N VAL A 47 -5.18 -3.32 -7.96
CA VAL A 47 -6.23 -2.91 -7.02
C VAL A 47 -5.55 -2.29 -5.81
N ASP A 48 -5.69 -0.97 -5.68
CA ASP A 48 -5.10 -0.20 -4.60
C ASP A 48 -6.09 0.00 -3.45
N GLY A 49 -5.60 -0.04 -2.22
CA GLY A 49 -6.37 0.35 -1.04
C GLY A 49 -7.40 -0.68 -0.57
N MET A 50 -7.09 -1.98 -0.66
CA MET A 50 -8.00 -3.05 -0.22
C MET A 50 -8.40 -2.93 1.26
N GLN A 51 -7.60 -2.28 2.10
CA GLN A 51 -7.93 -2.03 3.50
C GLN A 51 -9.24 -1.23 3.69
N ASN A 52 -9.70 -0.49 2.68
CA ASN A 52 -10.97 0.21 2.73
C ASN A 52 -12.19 -0.73 2.77
N LEU A 53 -11.99 -2.03 2.53
CA LEU A 53 -13.02 -3.07 2.64
C LEU A 53 -13.10 -3.68 4.05
N ILE A 54 -12.18 -3.30 4.94
CA ILE A 54 -12.16 -3.71 6.35
C ILE A 54 -13.07 -2.74 7.11
N SER A 55 -14.22 -3.22 7.56
CA SER A 55 -15.18 -2.42 8.36
C SER A 55 -14.95 -2.62 9.85
N TYR A 56 -14.48 -3.79 10.25
CA TYR A 56 -14.20 -4.16 11.63
C TYR A 56 -12.78 -4.72 11.77
N SER A 57 -12.18 -4.58 12.96
CA SER A 57 -10.84 -5.13 13.23
C SER A 57 -10.74 -6.63 13.00
N SER A 58 -11.85 -7.36 13.17
CA SER A 58 -11.96 -8.79 12.91
C SER A 58 -12.01 -9.15 11.42
N ASP A 59 -12.32 -8.22 10.52
CA ASP A 59 -12.49 -8.52 9.09
C ASP A 59 -11.17 -8.93 8.42
N GLY A 60 -10.03 -8.52 8.99
CA GLY A 60 -8.69 -8.98 8.59
C GLY A 60 -8.40 -10.45 8.97
N LEU A 61 -9.26 -11.08 9.76
CA LEU A 61 -9.15 -12.48 10.21
C LEU A 61 -10.37 -13.35 9.85
N ASP A 62 -11.53 -12.74 9.56
CA ASP A 62 -12.73 -13.46 9.15
C ASP A 62 -12.72 -13.75 7.65
N ALA A 63 -12.63 -15.04 7.28
CA ALA A 63 -12.69 -15.49 5.89
C ALA A 63 -13.98 -15.09 5.15
N ASN A 64 -15.06 -14.77 5.87
CA ASN A 64 -16.33 -14.34 5.29
C ASN A 64 -16.42 -12.82 5.08
N SER A 65 -15.41 -12.06 5.50
CA SER A 65 -15.40 -10.61 5.35
C SER A 65 -15.34 -10.20 3.87
N LEU A 66 -15.81 -8.97 3.60
CA LEU A 66 -15.79 -8.43 2.25
C LEU A 66 -14.37 -8.32 1.70
N PHE A 67 -13.41 -7.99 2.56
CA PHE A 67 -11.99 -7.95 2.24
C PHE A 67 -11.49 -9.29 1.66
N TYR A 68 -11.71 -10.40 2.36
CA TYR A 68 -11.25 -11.71 1.90
C TYR A 68 -12.00 -12.21 0.67
N LYS A 69 -13.32 -12.05 0.64
CA LYS A 69 -14.13 -12.43 -0.53
C LYS A 69 -13.62 -11.72 -1.78
N THR A 70 -13.32 -10.43 -1.67
CA THR A 70 -12.77 -9.63 -2.77
C THR A 70 -11.37 -10.09 -3.16
N LEU A 71 -10.47 -10.31 -2.19
CA LEU A 71 -9.11 -10.82 -2.45
C LEU A 71 -9.14 -12.18 -3.16
N LEU A 72 -9.99 -13.10 -2.71
CA LEU A 72 -10.15 -14.43 -3.31
C LEU A 72 -10.70 -14.36 -4.73
N ALA A 73 -11.68 -13.48 -4.97
CA ALA A 73 -12.27 -13.22 -6.28
C ALA A 73 -11.23 -12.64 -7.25
N ILE A 74 -10.48 -11.61 -6.84
CA ILE A 74 -9.39 -11.03 -7.64
C ILE A 74 -8.33 -12.08 -7.98
N GLY A 75 -7.98 -12.94 -7.02
CA GLY A 75 -7.07 -14.05 -7.27
C GLY A 75 -7.65 -15.11 -8.21
N ALA A 76 -8.98 -15.27 -8.26
CA ALA A 76 -9.64 -16.26 -9.12
C ALA A 76 -9.63 -15.82 -10.59
N LEU A 77 -9.70 -14.51 -10.85
CA LEU A 77 -9.58 -13.93 -12.20
C LEU A 77 -8.32 -14.42 -12.94
N THR A 78 -7.25 -14.73 -12.20
CA THR A 78 -5.98 -15.21 -12.79
C THR A 78 -6.08 -16.57 -13.49
N HIS A 79 -7.21 -17.27 -13.36
CA HIS A 79 -7.45 -18.57 -13.99
C HIS A 79 -8.32 -18.49 -15.25
N GLU A 80 -8.75 -17.31 -15.70
CA GLU A 80 -9.78 -17.15 -16.74
C GLU A 80 -9.23 -17.01 -18.17
N GLY A 81 -8.15 -17.74 -18.49
CA GLY A 81 -7.73 -17.97 -19.88
C GLY A 81 -6.79 -16.94 -20.52
N ALA A 82 -6.43 -15.87 -19.81
CA ALA A 82 -5.37 -14.92 -20.19
C ALA A 82 -4.19 -15.01 -19.21
N PHE A 83 -3.02 -14.50 -19.61
CA PHE A 83 -1.93 -14.27 -18.64
C PHE A 83 -2.26 -13.00 -17.82
N LEU A 84 -2.89 -13.20 -16.67
CA LEU A 84 -3.33 -12.14 -15.76
C LEU A 84 -2.51 -12.14 -14.47
N LEU A 85 -1.89 -11.01 -14.17
CA LEU A 85 -1.25 -10.74 -12.88
C LEU A 85 -2.11 -9.77 -12.08
N SER A 86 -2.70 -10.25 -10.99
CA SER A 86 -3.45 -9.41 -10.05
C SER A 86 -2.52 -8.92 -8.93
N CYS A 87 -2.37 -7.61 -8.82
CA CYS A 87 -1.62 -6.92 -7.78
C CYS A 87 -2.58 -6.19 -6.85
N CYS A 88 -2.60 -6.57 -5.57
CA CYS A 88 -3.40 -5.89 -4.56
C CYS A 88 -2.49 -5.18 -3.57
N THR A 89 -2.82 -3.93 -3.23
CA THR A 89 -2.21 -3.27 -2.08
C THR A 89 -3.22 -3.28 -0.93
N ALA A 90 -2.75 -3.61 0.26
CA ALA A 90 -3.54 -3.58 1.47
C ALA A 90 -2.64 -3.17 2.63
N MET A 91 -3.14 -2.31 3.49
CA MET A 91 -2.60 -2.20 4.83
C MET A 91 -3.17 -3.35 5.68
N VAL A 92 -2.31 -4.28 6.07
CA VAL A 92 -2.68 -5.31 7.03
C VAL A 92 -2.25 -4.86 8.42
N THR A 93 -3.18 -4.85 9.36
CA THR A 93 -2.93 -4.56 10.78
C THR A 93 -2.49 -5.80 11.56
N HIS A 94 -2.47 -6.96 10.89
CA HIS A 94 -2.11 -8.25 11.45
C HIS A 94 -1.00 -8.89 10.59
N PRO A 95 -0.26 -9.86 11.14
CA PRO A 95 0.72 -10.63 10.39
C PRO A 95 0.14 -11.20 9.08
N VAL A 96 0.92 -11.11 7.99
CA VAL A 96 0.47 -11.49 6.64
C VAL A 96 0.04 -12.96 6.57
N ASP A 97 0.69 -13.84 7.31
CA ASP A 97 0.37 -15.26 7.40
C ASP A 97 -1.02 -15.51 8.02
N GLN A 98 -1.38 -14.73 9.06
CA GLN A 98 -2.70 -14.73 9.67
C GLN A 98 -3.73 -14.13 8.73
N SER A 99 -3.41 -12.97 8.15
CA SER A 99 -4.27 -12.27 7.18
C SER A 99 -4.46 -13.00 5.85
N LEU A 100 -3.76 -14.11 5.61
CA LEU A 100 -3.94 -14.94 4.42
C LEU A 100 -4.19 -16.41 4.78
N LYS A 101 -4.46 -16.72 6.05
CA LYS A 101 -4.59 -18.10 6.54
C LYS A 101 -5.62 -18.93 5.77
N SER A 102 -6.73 -18.30 5.38
CA SER A 102 -7.83 -18.92 4.62
C SER A 102 -7.49 -19.20 3.15
N SER A 103 -6.43 -18.58 2.61
CA SER A 103 -6.00 -18.79 1.23
C SER A 103 -5.16 -20.05 1.10
N SER A 104 -5.63 -20.98 0.26
CA SER A 104 -4.91 -22.20 -0.15
C SER A 104 -3.84 -21.95 -1.21
N ARG A 105 -3.69 -20.72 -1.70
CA ARG A 105 -2.73 -20.39 -2.75
C ARG A 105 -1.30 -20.47 -2.22
N LYS A 106 -0.38 -20.91 -3.09
CA LYS A 106 1.06 -20.92 -2.80
C LYS A 106 1.54 -19.50 -2.55
N ARG A 107 2.26 -19.31 -1.46
CA ARG A 107 2.79 -18.01 -1.04
C ARG A 107 4.29 -17.98 -1.32
N VAL A 108 4.75 -16.90 -1.96
CA VAL A 108 6.16 -16.64 -2.19
C VAL A 108 6.43 -15.24 -1.63
N TYR A 109 7.24 -15.19 -0.58
CA TYR A 109 7.67 -13.93 0.01
C TYR A 109 8.83 -13.39 -0.83
N LEU A 110 8.58 -12.28 -1.52
CA LEU A 110 9.62 -11.58 -2.26
C LEU A 110 10.38 -10.66 -1.28
N PRO A 111 11.71 -10.72 -1.21
CA PRO A 111 12.47 -9.78 -0.42
C PRO A 111 12.24 -8.37 -0.98
N VAL A 112 11.73 -7.47 -0.15
CA VAL A 112 11.58 -6.07 -0.52
C VAL A 112 12.93 -5.40 -0.31
N ALA A 113 13.51 -4.84 -1.38
CA ALA A 113 14.70 -4.02 -1.25
C ALA A 113 14.38 -2.78 -0.42
N LEU A 114 15.18 -2.51 0.61
CA LEU A 114 15.03 -1.31 1.43
C LEU A 114 15.09 -0.08 0.52
N LEU A 115 14.10 0.80 0.62
CA LEU A 115 14.14 2.06 -0.12
C LEU A 115 15.34 2.86 0.38
N LYS A 116 16.09 3.41 -0.57
CA LYS A 116 17.15 4.36 -0.25
C LYS A 116 16.51 5.66 0.24
N PRO A 117 17.18 6.40 1.15
CA PRO A 117 16.70 7.71 1.56
C PRO A 117 16.52 8.63 0.34
N PRO A 118 15.46 9.46 0.32
CA PRO A 118 15.17 10.32 -0.81
C PRO A 118 16.27 11.37 -1.04
N THR A 119 16.41 11.77 -2.30
CA THR A 119 17.23 12.91 -2.71
C THR A 119 16.32 14.04 -3.17
N LEU A 120 16.66 15.26 -2.78
CA LEU A 120 15.95 16.47 -3.19
C LEU A 120 16.65 17.09 -4.40
N ASN A 121 15.88 17.45 -5.41
CA ASN A 121 16.36 18.27 -6.52
C ASN A 121 15.96 19.72 -6.26
N GLN A 122 16.92 20.54 -5.82
CA GLN A 122 16.72 21.97 -5.65
C GLN A 122 17.50 22.69 -6.75
N SER A 123 16.76 23.26 -7.71
CA SER A 123 17.33 24.09 -8.78
C SER A 123 18.43 23.39 -9.61
N GLY A 124 18.30 22.08 -9.84
CA GLY A 124 19.26 21.29 -10.62
C GLY A 124 20.38 20.65 -9.79
N PHE A 125 20.48 20.96 -8.49
CA PHE A 125 21.40 20.30 -7.58
C PHE A 125 20.69 19.17 -6.83
N ILE A 126 21.25 17.97 -6.94
CA ILE A 126 20.78 16.78 -6.21
C ILE A 126 21.48 16.76 -4.86
N GLN A 127 20.72 16.95 -3.79
CA GLN A 127 21.20 16.83 -2.42
C GLN A 127 20.48 15.67 -1.72
N SER A 128 21.16 14.98 -0.81
CA SER A 128 20.45 14.03 0.07
C SER A 128 19.45 14.80 0.92
N ALA A 129 18.25 14.25 1.12
CA ALA A 129 17.32 14.83 2.07
C ALA A 129 17.99 14.87 3.46
N PHE A 130 18.64 13.79 3.88
CA PHE A 130 19.22 13.70 5.21
C PHE A 130 20.72 13.99 5.23
N GLN A 131 21.19 14.61 6.30
CA GLN A 131 22.62 14.79 6.57
C GLN A 131 23.23 13.46 7.02
N MET A 132 23.53 12.60 6.05
CA MET A 132 24.05 11.26 6.28
C MET A 132 25.52 11.24 6.75
N ASP A 133 26.13 12.37 7.10
CA ASP A 133 27.44 12.41 7.77
C ASP A 133 27.30 12.23 9.29
N GLU A 134 26.14 12.63 9.85
CA GLU A 134 25.81 12.51 11.27
C GLU A 134 25.40 11.07 11.63
N ILE A 135 26.05 10.47 12.63
CA ILE A 135 25.77 9.09 13.06
C ILE A 135 24.32 8.93 13.53
N ILE A 136 23.80 9.91 14.27
CA ILE A 136 22.43 9.87 14.79
C ILE A 136 21.43 9.84 13.63
N MET A 137 21.66 10.64 12.59
CA MET A 137 20.76 10.66 11.43
C MET A 137 20.80 9.34 10.65
N LYS A 138 21.98 8.70 10.52
CA LYS A 138 22.07 7.36 9.93
C LYS A 138 21.24 6.33 10.69
N ILE A 139 21.27 6.38 12.03
CA ILE A 139 20.48 5.47 12.88
C ILE A 139 18.99 5.74 12.68
N LEU A 140 18.54 6.99 12.79
CA LEU A 140 17.13 7.35 12.62
C LEU A 140 16.56 6.96 11.25
N VAL A 141 17.34 7.19 10.19
CA VAL A 141 16.98 6.78 8.81
C VAL A 141 16.98 5.26 8.67
N GLY A 142 17.92 4.57 9.32
CA GLY A 142 17.98 3.11 9.38
C GLY A 142 16.77 2.51 10.09
N ASP A 143 16.37 3.09 11.22
CA ASP A 143 15.22 2.68 12.04
C ASP A 143 13.89 2.85 11.28
N CYS A 144 13.82 3.76 10.32
CA CYS A 144 12.66 3.85 9.41
C CYS A 144 12.52 2.62 8.49
N GLY A 145 13.52 1.75 8.41
CA GLY A 145 13.44 0.47 7.70
C GLY A 145 13.16 0.59 6.20
N GLY A 146 13.51 1.73 5.58
CA GLY A 146 13.17 1.99 4.18
C GLY A 146 11.69 2.26 3.91
N HIS A 147 10.88 2.57 4.92
CA HIS A 147 9.49 2.97 4.72
C HIS A 147 9.41 4.43 4.27
N GLY A 148 8.95 4.65 3.03
CA GLY A 148 8.89 6.00 2.45
C GLY A 148 8.12 7.01 3.30
N ARG A 149 6.98 6.60 3.89
CA ARG A 149 6.18 7.49 4.76
C ARG A 149 6.88 7.81 6.08
N ALA A 150 7.54 6.84 6.70
CA ALA A 150 8.31 7.07 7.93
C ALA A 150 9.44 8.07 7.66
N LEU A 151 10.15 7.90 6.54
CA LEU A 151 11.19 8.83 6.09
C LEU A 151 10.63 10.24 5.82
N GLU A 152 9.44 10.36 5.22
CA GLU A 152 8.80 11.66 4.98
C GLU A 152 8.47 12.39 6.29
N ILE A 153 7.91 11.68 7.27
CA ILE A 153 7.60 12.26 8.59
C ILE A 153 8.89 12.65 9.32
N LEU A 154 9.88 11.77 9.32
CA LEU A 154 11.19 12.06 9.90
C LEU A 154 11.81 13.31 9.25
N TRP A 155 11.74 13.43 7.93
CA TRP A 155 12.21 14.60 7.20
C TRP A 155 11.49 15.87 7.63
N ASN A 156 10.17 15.85 7.72
CA ASN A 156 9.38 17.01 8.14
C ASN A 156 9.71 17.45 9.57
N LEU A 157 10.01 16.51 10.46
CA LEU A 157 10.41 16.81 11.84
C LEU A 157 11.86 17.32 11.92
N THR A 158 12.75 16.90 11.03
CA THR A 158 14.20 17.14 11.17
C THR A 158 14.77 18.20 10.24
N LYS A 159 14.07 18.59 9.17
CA LYS A 159 14.56 19.54 8.15
C LYS A 159 15.06 20.88 8.68
N ASP A 160 14.48 21.36 9.78
CA ASP A 160 14.79 22.66 10.39
C ASP A 160 15.50 22.51 11.75
N LEU A 161 15.86 21.28 12.16
CA LEU A 161 16.45 20.98 13.46
C LEU A 161 17.94 20.67 13.35
N ASN A 162 18.70 21.13 14.35
CA ASN A 162 20.06 20.63 14.57
C ASN A 162 20.01 19.36 15.44
N ILE A 163 20.20 18.21 14.81
CA ILE A 163 20.07 16.88 15.42
C ILE A 163 21.01 16.69 16.60
N THR A 164 22.20 17.30 16.57
CA THR A 164 23.21 17.20 17.65
C THR A 164 22.77 17.88 18.95
N LYS A 165 21.79 18.78 18.90
CA LYS A 165 21.23 19.51 20.05
C LYS A 165 19.78 19.15 20.34
N CYS A 166 19.23 18.17 19.63
CA CYS A 166 17.83 17.79 19.71
C CYS A 166 17.61 16.77 20.84
N ASP A 167 16.47 16.87 21.53
CA ASP A 167 15.97 15.79 22.37
C ASP A 167 15.47 14.65 21.48
N ILE A 168 16.32 13.64 21.28
CA ILE A 168 16.02 12.47 20.45
C ILE A 168 14.80 11.71 21.00
N GLY A 169 14.62 11.66 22.33
CA GLY A 169 13.48 10.99 22.94
C GLY A 169 12.16 11.69 22.59
N GLY A 170 12.16 13.03 22.64
CA GLY A 170 11.05 13.85 22.18
C GLY A 170 10.76 13.67 20.69
N LEU A 171 11.80 13.67 19.85
CA LEU A 171 11.68 13.46 18.41
C LEU A 171 11.04 12.10 18.07
N MET A 172 11.51 11.02 18.69
CA MET A 172 10.98 9.68 18.47
C MET A 172 9.52 9.55 18.93
N ARG A 173 9.16 10.21 20.04
CA ARG A 173 7.76 10.28 20.49
C ARG A 173 6.88 11.01 19.49
N MET A 174 7.34 12.14 18.94
CA MET A 174 6.61 12.87 17.91
C MET A 174 6.44 12.05 16.63
N LEU A 175 7.49 11.36 16.20
CA LEU A 175 7.43 10.44 15.05
C LEU A 175 6.36 9.37 15.27
N TRP A 176 6.37 8.73 16.46
CA TRP A 176 5.38 7.71 16.81
C TRP A 176 3.95 8.25 16.82
N ILE A 177 3.71 9.43 17.42
CA ILE A 177 2.39 10.07 17.43
C ILE A 177 1.91 10.34 16.00
N ASN A 178 2.76 10.91 15.14
CA ASN A 178 2.40 11.20 13.75
C ASN A 178 2.07 9.93 12.96
N LEU A 179 2.84 8.85 13.17
CA LEU A 179 2.54 7.56 12.57
C LEU A 179 1.22 6.97 13.09
N ALA A 180 0.93 7.10 14.39
CA ALA A 180 -0.30 6.63 15.02
C ALA A 180 -1.55 7.42 14.60
N GLU A 181 -1.40 8.70 14.26
CA GLU A 181 -2.51 9.50 13.71
C GLU A 181 -2.83 9.11 12.27
N ILE A 182 -1.81 8.78 11.48
CA ILE A 182 -1.96 8.40 10.07
C ILE A 182 -2.41 6.94 9.92
N TYR A 183 -1.96 6.07 10.82
CA TYR A 183 -2.20 4.64 10.77
C TYR A 183 -2.88 4.16 12.05
N ALA A 184 -3.88 3.30 11.95
CA ALA A 184 -4.35 2.50 13.08
C ALA A 184 -3.26 1.49 13.44
N LEU A 185 -2.24 1.94 14.19
CA LEU A 185 -1.08 1.13 14.49
C LEU A 185 -1.49 -0.10 15.31
N PRO A 186 -0.97 -1.30 14.96
CA PRO A 186 -1.14 -2.48 15.79
C PRO A 186 -0.57 -2.24 17.18
N ASN A 187 -1.08 -2.97 18.18
CA ASN A 187 -0.44 -2.98 19.50
C ASN A 187 1.00 -3.55 19.37
N GLU A 188 1.84 -3.28 20.38
CA GLU A 188 3.27 -3.61 20.35
C GLU A 188 3.53 -5.10 20.07
N THR A 189 2.64 -5.98 20.55
CA THR A 189 2.69 -7.43 20.32
C THR A 189 2.45 -7.80 18.86
N ASP A 190 1.46 -7.16 18.22
CA ASP A 190 1.09 -7.39 16.83
C ASP A 190 2.13 -6.77 15.88
N ALA A 191 2.71 -5.63 16.26
CA ALA A 191 3.77 -4.96 15.49
C ALA A 191 5.04 -5.81 15.37
N LEU A 192 5.43 -6.52 16.44
CA LEU A 192 6.56 -7.45 16.44
C LEU A 192 6.32 -8.69 15.57
N ALA A 193 5.06 -9.03 15.28
CA ALA A 193 4.68 -10.20 14.50
C ALA A 193 4.45 -9.90 13.01
N ILE A 194 4.47 -8.62 12.60
CA ILE A 194 4.24 -8.19 11.20
C ILE A 194 5.48 -8.38 10.31
N VAL A 195 6.64 -8.72 10.88
CA VAL A 195 7.89 -9.02 10.17
C VAL A 195 8.03 -10.51 9.86
#